data_AF-A0A2P6WC06-F1
#
_entry.id   AF-A0A2P6WC06-F1
#
_cell.length_a   1.000
_cell.length_b   1.000
_cell.length_c   1.000
_cell.angle_alpha   90.00
_cell.angle_beta   90.00
_cell.angle_gamma   90.00
#
_symmetry.space_group_name_H-M   'P 1'
#
loop_
_entity.id
_entity.type
_entity.pdbx_description
1 polymer ?
#
loop_
_entity_poly.entity_id
_entity_poly.type
_entity_poly.pdbx_seq_one_letter_code
_entity_poly.pdbx_strand_id
1 'polypeptide(L)'
;MGSEKRSAGPGGGAPAGAEKVWVEKFQKLNNGNPRVCQETFEWLWRYEGHFIPHSANWLIWKVEQQKARWNIERYTPSCIAVAAASHGAMFFSINGFDEKPLPTKDKANKEIKRRGHLHLDFDSKGDIGLALQDLRTLVFNILPRYDINPSNIPIYFSGSKGFHATVFDVCLRLEKGRTILSRIYYEIARKFKREIPTLDLSLYKWGYGQMYRLPNIKRSTGLHKIPLRSSEIAADGLTVNDILELAKSPRLIALPPIPKGGNSDG
;
A
#
# COMPACT_ATOMS: atom_id res chain seq x y z
N MET A 1 0.97 -46.26 -21.05
CA MET A 1 0.97 -44.89 -21.60
C MET A 1 -0.04 -44.10 -20.79
N GLY A 2 0.27 -43.12 -19.97
CA GLY A 2 1.45 -42.27 -19.80
C GLY A 2 0.88 -40.96 -19.25
N SER A 3 0.99 -40.77 -17.93
CA SER A 3 0.35 -39.72 -17.14
C SER A 3 0.59 -38.30 -17.65
N GLU A 4 -0.47 -37.50 -17.73
CA GLU A 4 -0.40 -36.05 -17.95
C GLU A 4 0.23 -35.35 -16.73
N LYS A 5 1.33 -34.62 -16.99
CA LYS A 5 2.00 -33.77 -16.03
C LYS A 5 1.28 -32.42 -15.91
N ARG A 6 1.05 -32.04 -14.66
CA ARG A 6 0.60 -30.74 -14.17
C ARG A 6 1.46 -29.61 -14.76
N SER A 7 0.81 -28.59 -15.31
CA SER A 7 1.45 -27.35 -15.76
C SER A 7 1.89 -26.51 -14.55
N ALA A 8 3.19 -26.20 -14.54
CA ALA A 8 3.86 -25.35 -13.57
C ALA A 8 3.36 -23.89 -13.60
N GLY A 9 3.29 -23.27 -12.41
CA GLY A 9 3.03 -21.83 -12.26
C GLY A 9 4.21 -20.97 -12.75
N PRO A 10 4.04 -19.65 -12.91
CA PRO A 10 5.07 -18.79 -13.46
C PRO A 10 6.09 -18.43 -12.38
N GLY A 11 7.12 -19.27 -12.25
CA GLY A 11 8.39 -18.91 -11.64
C GLY A 11 9.21 -18.10 -12.64
N GLY A 12 9.00 -16.78 -12.67
CA GLY A 12 9.89 -15.86 -13.39
C GLY A 12 11.21 -15.72 -12.64
N GLY A 13 12.17 -16.64 -12.89
CA GLY A 13 13.52 -16.54 -12.37
C GLY A 13 14.20 -15.28 -12.90
N ALA A 14 14.65 -14.41 -12.00
CA ALA A 14 15.50 -13.29 -12.37
C ALA A 14 16.81 -13.83 -12.98
N PRO A 15 17.42 -13.17 -13.99
CA PRO A 15 18.70 -13.59 -14.52
C PRO A 15 19.74 -13.60 -13.39
N ALA A 16 20.63 -14.61 -13.36
CA ALA A 16 21.57 -14.87 -12.25
C ALA A 16 22.43 -13.67 -11.82
N GLY A 17 22.66 -12.69 -12.71
CA GLY A 17 23.34 -11.43 -12.37
C GLY A 17 22.50 -10.45 -11.55
N ALA A 18 21.19 -10.42 -11.73
CA ALA A 18 20.30 -9.54 -10.98
C ALA A 18 20.18 -9.98 -9.51
N GLU A 19 20.09 -11.28 -9.27
CA GLU A 19 20.04 -11.86 -7.93
C GLU A 19 21.28 -11.47 -7.11
N LYS A 20 22.49 -11.63 -7.68
CA LYS A 20 23.74 -11.25 -7.01
C LYS A 20 23.78 -9.75 -6.65
N VAL A 21 23.28 -8.89 -7.54
CA VAL A 21 23.19 -7.43 -7.29
C VAL A 21 22.26 -7.11 -6.13
N TRP A 22 21.11 -7.78 -6.04
CA TRP A 22 20.17 -7.56 -4.93
C TRP A 22 20.70 -8.05 -3.59
N VAL A 23 21.34 -9.22 -3.54
CA VAL A 23 21.99 -9.77 -2.33
C VAL A 23 23.00 -8.76 -1.79
N GLU A 24 23.94 -8.32 -2.62
CA GLU A 24 25.00 -7.39 -2.21
C GLU A 24 24.43 -6.04 -1.73
N LYS A 25 23.41 -5.53 -2.43
CA LYS A 25 22.74 -4.29 -2.07
C LYS A 25 22.03 -4.41 -0.72
N PHE A 26 21.28 -5.48 -0.53
CA PHE A 26 20.55 -5.73 0.70
C PHE A 26 21.50 -5.93 1.89
N GLN A 27 22.58 -6.71 1.74
CA GLN A 27 23.58 -6.90 2.80
C GLN A 27 24.25 -5.59 3.23
N LYS A 28 24.54 -4.68 2.29
CA LYS A 28 25.10 -3.36 2.59
C LYS A 28 24.13 -2.42 3.29
N LEU A 29 22.83 -2.58 3.06
CA LEU A 29 21.77 -1.72 3.59
C LEU A 29 21.20 -2.24 4.91
N ASN A 30 21.01 -3.54 5.02
CA ASN A 30 20.39 -4.20 6.15
C ASN A 30 21.43 -4.39 7.26
N ASN A 31 21.56 -3.37 8.12
CA ASN A 31 22.46 -3.35 9.28
C ASN A 31 21.97 -4.28 10.42
N GLY A 32 21.62 -5.52 10.09
CA GLY A 32 21.11 -6.52 11.04
C GLY A 32 19.64 -6.30 11.46
N ASN A 33 18.82 -5.60 10.68
CA ASN A 33 17.40 -5.45 10.98
C ASN A 33 16.66 -6.77 10.65
N PRO A 34 16.11 -7.48 11.64
CA PRO A 34 15.50 -8.79 11.42
C PRO A 34 14.08 -8.71 10.85
N ARG A 35 13.52 -7.50 10.68
CA ARG A 35 12.11 -7.31 10.29
C ARG A 35 11.86 -7.37 8.78
N VAL A 36 12.92 -7.25 7.99
CA VAL A 36 12.85 -7.23 6.52
C VAL A 36 13.89 -8.24 6.03
N CYS A 37 13.45 -9.30 5.36
CA CYS A 37 14.33 -10.21 4.64
C CYS A 37 14.61 -9.69 3.22
N GLN A 38 15.55 -10.31 2.51
CA GLN A 38 15.94 -9.90 1.16
C GLN A 38 14.75 -9.92 0.20
N GLU A 39 13.93 -10.96 0.23
CA GLU A 39 12.80 -11.09 -0.69
C GLU A 39 11.71 -10.05 -0.42
N THR A 40 11.54 -9.66 0.86
CA THR A 40 10.65 -8.55 1.23
C THR A 40 11.20 -7.22 0.74
N PHE A 41 12.51 -7.00 0.85
CA PHE A 41 13.17 -5.80 0.34
C PHE A 41 13.00 -5.66 -1.18
N GLU A 42 13.29 -6.72 -1.94
CA GLU A 42 13.13 -6.74 -3.40
C GLU A 42 11.68 -6.51 -3.82
N TRP A 43 10.74 -7.13 -3.09
CA TRP A 43 9.32 -6.95 -3.33
C TRP A 43 8.88 -5.49 -3.07
N LEU A 44 9.27 -4.90 -1.94
CA LEU A 44 8.97 -3.50 -1.64
C LEU A 44 9.54 -2.58 -2.72
N TRP A 45 10.79 -2.81 -3.12
CA TRP A 45 11.45 -2.04 -4.17
C TRP A 45 10.66 -2.06 -5.48
N ARG A 46 10.21 -3.25 -5.91
CA ARG A 46 9.48 -3.43 -7.17
C ARG A 46 8.12 -2.71 -7.18
N TYR A 47 7.50 -2.57 -6.02
CA TYR A 47 6.13 -2.09 -5.87
C TYR A 47 6.00 -0.74 -5.16
N GLU A 48 7.08 0.04 -5.03
CA GLU A 48 7.02 1.32 -4.33
C GLU A 48 6.01 2.30 -4.93
N GLY A 49 5.90 2.30 -6.25
CA GLY A 49 4.93 3.10 -7.00
C GLY A 49 3.48 2.79 -6.63
N HIS A 50 3.19 1.68 -5.97
CA HIS A 50 1.84 1.33 -5.49
C HIS A 50 1.50 1.95 -4.14
N PHE A 51 2.51 2.40 -3.41
CA PHE A 51 2.34 3.05 -2.12
C PHE A 51 2.24 4.55 -2.30
N ILE A 52 3.15 5.14 -3.07
CA ILE A 52 3.17 6.56 -3.41
C ILE A 52 3.63 6.70 -4.86
N PRO A 53 2.98 7.56 -5.67
CA PRO A 53 3.38 7.73 -7.06
C PRO A 53 4.81 8.27 -7.16
N HIS A 54 5.58 7.76 -8.12
CA HIS A 54 6.95 8.20 -8.40
C HIS A 54 7.09 9.68 -8.78
N SER A 55 5.97 10.36 -9.05
CA SER A 55 5.95 11.79 -9.36
C SER A 55 6.08 12.69 -8.13
N ALA A 56 6.06 12.13 -6.91
CA ALA A 56 6.36 12.86 -5.69
C ALA A 56 7.87 13.14 -5.57
N ASN A 57 8.25 14.30 -5.03
CA ASN A 57 9.65 14.68 -4.81
C ASN A 57 10.14 14.39 -3.39
N TRP A 58 9.22 14.33 -2.43
CA TRP A 58 9.50 14.09 -1.02
C TRP A 58 8.51 13.08 -0.44
N LEU A 59 9.03 12.18 0.39
CA LEU A 59 8.24 11.27 1.19
C LEU A 59 8.49 11.50 2.69
N ILE A 60 7.61 10.91 3.47
CA ILE A 60 7.75 10.88 4.92
C ILE A 60 7.52 9.45 5.40
N TRP A 61 8.35 8.99 6.32
CA TRP A 61 8.22 7.66 6.93
C TRP A 61 8.48 7.70 8.42
N LYS A 62 8.10 6.61 9.11
CA LYS A 62 8.24 6.46 10.56
C LYS A 62 8.46 4.99 10.97
N VAL A 63 9.21 4.78 12.04
CA VAL A 63 9.35 3.46 12.71
C VAL A 63 8.17 3.21 13.66
N GLU A 64 7.91 1.96 14.04
CA GLU A 64 6.86 1.62 15.01
C GLU A 64 7.29 1.91 16.45
N GLN A 65 7.24 3.19 16.81
CA GLN A 65 7.39 3.68 18.19
C GLN A 65 6.46 4.88 18.40
N GLN A 66 5.76 4.90 19.54
CA GLN A 66 4.71 5.88 19.83
C GLN A 66 5.21 7.34 19.67
N LYS A 67 6.42 7.62 20.16
CA LYS A 67 7.06 8.95 20.11
C LYS A 67 8.12 9.12 19.02
N ALA A 68 8.24 8.17 18.07
CA ALA A 68 9.23 8.31 17.01
C ALA A 68 8.99 9.59 16.18
N ARG A 69 10.08 10.26 15.84
CA ARG A 69 10.09 11.42 14.96
C ARG A 69 9.70 11.02 13.53
N TRP A 70 9.17 11.98 12.80
CA TRP A 70 8.98 11.86 11.36
C TRP A 70 10.32 12.01 10.65
N ASN A 71 10.62 11.12 9.70
CA ASN A 71 11.77 11.25 8.83
C ASN A 71 11.29 11.72 7.46
N ILE A 72 11.90 12.79 6.96
CA ILE A 72 11.53 13.48 5.73
C ILE A 72 12.70 13.34 4.77
N GLU A 73 12.46 12.71 3.63
CA GLU A 73 13.51 12.36 2.68
C GLU A 73 13.08 12.70 1.26
N ARG A 74 14.06 12.98 0.40
CA ARG A 74 13.80 13.10 -1.04
C ARG A 74 13.38 11.74 -1.57
N TYR A 75 12.35 11.74 -2.39
CA TYR A 75 11.86 10.54 -3.04
C TYR A 75 12.89 10.08 -4.07
N THR A 76 13.23 8.80 -4.01
CA THR A 76 14.02 8.10 -5.03
C THR A 76 13.33 6.77 -5.30
N PRO A 77 13.50 6.18 -6.51
CA PRO A 77 13.15 4.78 -6.72
C PRO A 77 13.99 3.96 -5.75
N SER A 78 13.38 3.42 -4.69
CA SER A 78 13.91 2.59 -3.58
C SER A 78 13.84 3.14 -2.17
N CYS A 79 13.52 4.42 -2.01
CA CYS A 79 13.59 5.06 -0.69
C CYS A 79 12.76 4.32 0.37
N ILE A 80 11.63 3.72 -0.01
CA ILE A 80 10.77 2.98 0.92
C ILE A 80 11.42 1.66 1.32
N ALA A 81 11.92 0.87 0.36
CA ALA A 81 12.60 -0.39 0.62
C ALA A 81 13.88 -0.18 1.44
N VAL A 82 14.66 0.86 1.11
CA VAL A 82 15.87 1.26 1.83
C VAL A 82 15.53 1.68 3.25
N ALA A 83 14.53 2.57 3.45
CA ALA A 83 14.13 3.00 4.79
C ALA A 83 13.62 1.82 5.64
N ALA A 84 12.90 0.88 5.03
CA ALA A 84 12.44 -0.33 5.71
C ALA A 84 13.62 -1.21 6.16
N ALA A 85 14.55 -1.52 5.27
CA ALA A 85 15.71 -2.36 5.56
C ALA A 85 16.68 -1.69 6.53
N SER A 86 17.17 -0.49 6.20
CA SER A 86 18.25 0.19 6.93
C SER A 86 17.82 0.86 8.22
N HIS A 87 16.56 1.31 8.31
CA HIS A 87 16.09 2.11 9.43
C HIS A 87 14.89 1.51 10.17
N GLY A 88 14.38 0.35 9.72
CA GLY A 88 13.22 -0.27 10.32
C GLY A 88 11.94 0.55 10.11
N ALA A 89 11.85 1.30 9.02
CA ALA A 89 10.63 1.99 8.65
C ALA A 89 9.47 0.98 8.57
N MET A 90 8.36 1.32 9.20
CA MET A 90 7.15 0.49 9.19
C MET A 90 5.97 1.20 8.57
N PHE A 91 6.07 2.52 8.45
CA PHE A 91 5.02 3.36 7.92
C PHE A 91 5.57 4.37 6.92
N PHE A 92 4.79 4.65 5.90
CA PHE A 92 4.98 5.78 4.98
C PHE A 92 3.75 6.68 5.06
N SER A 93 3.88 7.97 4.73
CA SER A 93 2.72 8.85 4.65
C SER A 93 1.94 8.54 3.38
N ILE A 94 0.61 8.49 3.49
CA ILE A 94 -0.29 8.40 2.33
C ILE A 94 -0.10 9.55 1.32
N ASN A 95 0.61 10.62 1.69
CA ASN A 95 0.96 11.72 0.81
C ASN A 95 2.47 11.79 0.59
N GLY A 96 2.88 11.88 -0.67
CA GLY A 96 4.12 12.51 -1.10
C GLY A 96 3.93 14.00 -1.37
N PHE A 97 5.03 14.73 -1.51
CA PHE A 97 5.03 16.19 -1.63
C PHE A 97 5.93 16.66 -2.79
N ASP A 98 5.53 17.73 -3.48
CA ASP A 98 6.36 18.36 -4.53
C ASP A 98 7.55 19.13 -3.92
N GLU A 99 7.37 19.64 -2.71
CA GLU A 99 8.37 20.40 -1.96
C GLU A 99 8.60 19.77 -0.59
N LYS A 100 9.71 20.11 0.06
CA LYS A 100 10.03 19.57 1.39
C LYS A 100 8.91 20.00 2.36
N PRO A 101 8.18 19.06 2.97
CA PRO A 101 7.09 19.41 3.86
C PRO A 101 7.62 20.07 5.14
N LEU A 102 6.91 21.09 5.62
CA LEU A 102 7.24 21.87 6.81
C LEU A 102 6.63 21.23 8.07
N PRO A 103 7.07 21.58 9.30
CA PRO A 103 6.46 21.08 10.54
C PRO A 103 4.92 21.10 10.51
N THR A 104 4.25 20.05 10.98
CA THR A 104 2.79 19.83 10.78
C THR A 104 1.89 21.01 11.19
N LYS A 105 2.31 21.80 12.18
CA LYS A 105 1.55 22.97 12.68
C LYS A 105 1.73 24.23 11.82
N ASP A 106 2.69 24.21 10.90
CA ASP A 106 2.95 25.31 9.99
C ASP A 106 1.81 25.42 8.96
N LYS A 107 1.21 26.62 8.86
CA LYS A 107 0.12 26.90 7.94
C LYS A 107 0.57 26.89 6.48
N ALA A 108 1.85 27.17 6.20
CA ALA A 108 2.41 27.17 4.85
C ALA A 108 2.37 25.77 4.19
N ASN A 109 2.26 24.70 4.98
CA ASN A 109 2.00 23.35 4.45
C ASN A 109 0.72 23.25 3.59
N LYS A 110 -0.22 24.19 3.72
CA LYS A 110 -1.43 24.20 2.90
C LYS A 110 -1.13 24.54 1.44
N GLU A 111 -0.07 25.29 1.17
CA GLU A 111 0.34 25.68 -0.18
C GLU A 111 1.19 24.60 -0.87
N ILE A 112 1.77 23.68 -0.08
CA ILE A 112 2.56 22.59 -0.64
C ILE A 112 1.64 21.59 -1.35
N LYS A 113 1.95 21.34 -2.62
CA LYS A 113 1.24 20.36 -3.43
C LYS A 113 1.54 18.94 -2.96
N ARG A 114 0.48 18.16 -2.76
CA ARG A 114 0.53 16.75 -2.34
C ARG A 114 0.26 15.85 -3.54
N ARG A 115 0.89 14.68 -3.53
CA ARG A 115 0.66 13.56 -4.44
C ARG A 115 0.42 12.30 -3.63
N GLY A 116 -0.29 11.32 -4.18
CA GLY A 116 -0.62 10.13 -3.43
C GLY A 116 -1.78 9.42 -4.05
N HIS A 117 -1.85 8.11 -3.88
CA HIS A 117 -3.03 7.32 -4.22
C HIS A 117 -4.11 7.48 -3.16
N LEU A 118 -5.35 7.14 -3.50
CA LEU A 118 -6.42 7.06 -2.53
C LEU A 118 -6.28 5.73 -1.76
N HIS A 119 -5.71 5.80 -0.56
CA HIS A 119 -5.70 4.67 0.36
C HIS A 119 -7.00 4.63 1.16
N LEU A 120 -7.55 3.44 1.35
CA LEU A 120 -8.78 3.18 2.09
C LEU A 120 -8.45 2.21 3.22
N ASP A 121 -8.92 2.50 4.43
CA ASP A 121 -8.69 1.70 5.63
C ASP A 121 -10.02 1.23 6.21
N PHE A 122 -10.16 -0.08 6.36
CA PHE A 122 -11.36 -0.74 6.83
C PHE A 122 -11.06 -1.34 8.19
N ASP A 123 -11.55 -0.72 9.26
CA ASP A 123 -11.35 -1.21 10.62
C ASP A 123 -12.70 -1.46 11.29
N SER A 124 -12.86 -2.64 11.85
CA SER A 124 -14.06 -3.03 12.57
C SER A 124 -13.65 -3.51 13.97
N LYS A 125 -14.25 -2.87 14.98
CA LYS A 125 -14.01 -3.23 16.37
C LYS A 125 -14.70 -4.56 16.68
N GLY A 126 -13.95 -5.65 16.54
CA GLY A 126 -14.37 -6.99 16.97
C GLY A 126 -14.99 -7.86 15.90
N ASP A 127 -15.21 -7.35 14.68
CA ASP A 127 -15.75 -8.14 13.57
C ASP A 127 -14.95 -7.91 12.27
N ILE A 128 -13.92 -8.74 12.07
CA ILE A 128 -13.10 -8.73 10.84
C ILE A 128 -13.93 -9.14 9.62
N GLY A 129 -14.98 -9.95 9.81
CA GLY A 129 -15.88 -10.40 8.75
C GLY A 129 -16.64 -9.22 8.12
N LEU A 130 -17.13 -8.30 8.95
CA LEU A 130 -17.76 -7.07 8.48
C LEU A 130 -16.78 -6.22 7.66
N ALA A 131 -15.54 -6.05 8.11
CA ALA A 131 -14.54 -5.29 7.35
C ALA A 131 -14.20 -5.95 5.98
N LEU A 132 -14.21 -7.28 5.91
CA LEU A 132 -14.04 -8.02 4.65
C LEU A 132 -15.27 -7.85 3.73
N GLN A 133 -16.48 -7.88 4.28
CA GLN A 133 -17.71 -7.64 3.51
C GLN A 133 -17.74 -6.21 2.95
N ASP A 134 -17.37 -5.23 3.75
CA ASP A 134 -17.29 -3.83 3.34
C ASP A 134 -16.21 -3.60 2.27
N LEU A 135 -15.07 -4.27 2.38
CA LEU A 135 -14.04 -4.31 1.34
C LEU A 135 -14.59 -4.91 0.03
N ARG A 136 -15.34 -6.01 0.10
CA ARG A 136 -15.99 -6.63 -1.07
C ARG A 136 -16.98 -5.66 -1.73
N THR A 137 -17.80 -4.99 -0.93
CA THR A 137 -18.74 -3.97 -1.41
C THR A 137 -18.02 -2.83 -2.12
N LEU A 138 -16.90 -2.34 -1.57
CA LEU A 138 -16.07 -1.36 -2.27
C LEU A 138 -15.63 -1.89 -3.64
N VAL A 139 -14.93 -3.03 -3.63
CA VAL A 139 -14.16 -3.52 -4.77
C VAL A 139 -15.07 -4.00 -5.89
N PHE A 140 -16.13 -4.73 -5.58
CA PHE A 140 -16.97 -5.39 -6.60
C PHE A 140 -18.27 -4.66 -6.90
N ASN A 141 -18.71 -3.72 -6.05
CA ASN A 141 -19.99 -3.03 -6.25
C ASN A 141 -19.84 -1.53 -6.45
N ILE A 142 -19.00 -0.85 -5.67
CA ILE A 142 -18.90 0.63 -5.71
C ILE A 142 -17.91 1.09 -6.77
N LEU A 143 -16.67 0.60 -6.75
CA LEU A 143 -15.63 1.02 -7.69
C LEU A 143 -16.00 0.76 -9.17
N PRO A 144 -16.67 -0.36 -9.53
CA PRO A 144 -17.12 -0.57 -10.91
C PRO A 144 -18.14 0.46 -11.41
N ARG A 145 -18.92 1.11 -10.51
CA ARG A 145 -19.83 2.22 -10.89
C ARG A 145 -19.07 3.46 -11.36
N TYR A 146 -17.76 3.50 -11.16
CA TYR A 146 -16.85 4.56 -11.59
C TYR A 146 -15.84 4.07 -12.64
N ASP A 147 -16.13 2.94 -13.31
CA ASP A 147 -15.26 2.30 -14.31
C ASP A 147 -13.88 1.86 -13.77
N ILE A 148 -13.79 1.64 -12.46
CA ILE A 148 -12.56 1.18 -11.82
C ILE A 148 -12.62 -0.35 -11.70
N ASN A 149 -11.78 -1.03 -12.48
CA ASN A 149 -11.73 -2.50 -12.50
C ASN A 149 -11.19 -3.08 -11.17
N PRO A 150 -11.89 -4.04 -10.53
CA PRO A 150 -11.43 -4.75 -9.34
C PRO A 150 -10.01 -5.33 -9.45
N SER A 151 -9.60 -5.78 -10.64
CA SER A 151 -8.27 -6.35 -10.88
C SER A 151 -7.14 -5.34 -10.73
N ASN A 152 -7.45 -4.03 -10.74
CA ASN A 152 -6.49 -2.93 -10.66
C ASN A 152 -6.34 -2.38 -9.25
N ILE A 153 -6.94 -3.02 -8.23
CA ILE A 153 -6.94 -2.52 -6.85
C ILE A 153 -5.96 -3.32 -5.99
N PRO A 154 -4.83 -2.72 -5.55
CA PRO A 154 -4.02 -3.32 -4.51
C PRO A 154 -4.82 -3.48 -3.21
N ILE A 155 -4.90 -4.71 -2.73
CA ILE A 155 -5.65 -5.09 -1.53
C ILE A 155 -4.68 -5.72 -0.54
N TYR A 156 -4.86 -5.42 0.74
CA TYR A 156 -4.06 -6.00 1.82
C TYR A 156 -4.92 -6.35 3.03
N PHE A 157 -4.62 -7.47 3.67
CA PHE A 157 -4.96 -7.63 5.08
C PHE A 157 -3.97 -6.83 5.92
N SER A 158 -4.46 -6.07 6.90
CA SER A 158 -3.64 -5.11 7.69
C SER A 158 -2.67 -5.77 8.69
N GLY A 159 -2.76 -7.08 8.90
CA GLY A 159 -2.06 -7.80 9.97
C GLY A 159 -2.71 -7.67 11.36
N SER A 160 -3.91 -7.11 11.44
CA SER A 160 -4.64 -6.94 12.71
C SER A 160 -6.14 -7.22 12.53
N LYS A 161 -6.99 -6.18 12.51
CA LYS A 161 -8.47 -6.32 12.55
C LYS A 161 -9.16 -5.79 11.30
N GLY A 162 -8.40 -5.47 10.27
CA GLY A 162 -8.89 -4.67 9.15
C GLY A 162 -8.20 -4.94 7.83
N PHE A 163 -8.67 -4.25 6.81
CA PHE A 163 -8.21 -4.37 5.43
C PHE A 163 -7.85 -3.00 4.86
N HIS A 164 -7.09 -3.05 3.78
CA HIS A 164 -6.55 -1.90 3.10
C HIS A 164 -6.79 -2.06 1.60
N ALA A 165 -7.29 -1.02 0.95
CA ALA A 165 -7.40 -0.96 -0.50
C ALA A 165 -6.73 0.32 -1.01
N THR A 166 -6.20 0.30 -2.23
CA THR A 166 -5.62 1.49 -2.86
C THR A 166 -6.23 1.71 -4.23
N VAL A 167 -6.79 2.89 -4.46
CA VAL A 167 -7.20 3.35 -5.79
C VAL A 167 -6.13 4.29 -6.30
N PHE A 168 -5.51 3.93 -7.43
CA PHE A 168 -4.47 4.77 -8.02
C PHE A 168 -5.03 6.15 -8.40
N ASP A 169 -4.19 7.18 -8.27
CA ASP A 169 -4.52 8.57 -8.55
C ASP A 169 -4.89 8.79 -10.02
N VAL A 170 -4.32 7.99 -10.91
CA VAL A 170 -4.64 7.93 -12.33
C VAL A 170 -6.10 7.54 -12.60
N CYS A 171 -6.68 6.65 -11.80
CA CYS A 171 -8.09 6.30 -11.89
C CYS A 171 -9.01 7.48 -11.52
N LEU A 172 -8.46 8.47 -10.80
CA LEU A 172 -9.18 9.63 -10.30
C LEU A 172 -8.78 10.93 -11.01
N ARG A 173 -7.87 10.88 -12.00
CA ARG A 173 -7.30 12.05 -12.71
C ARG A 173 -6.62 13.06 -11.77
N LEU A 174 -5.92 12.55 -10.76
CA LEU A 174 -5.25 13.31 -9.70
C LEU A 174 -3.72 13.20 -9.72
N GLU A 175 -3.13 12.67 -10.79
CA GLU A 175 -1.69 12.39 -10.97
C GLU A 175 -0.83 13.65 -10.87
N LYS A 176 -1.41 14.81 -11.25
CA LYS A 176 -0.77 16.12 -11.14
C LYS A 176 -0.66 16.64 -9.69
N GLY A 177 -1.24 15.93 -8.73
CA GLY A 177 -1.29 16.34 -7.32
C GLY A 177 -2.22 17.53 -7.07
N ARG A 178 -2.52 17.80 -5.80
CA ARG A 178 -3.34 18.94 -5.35
C ARG A 178 -2.86 19.43 -3.98
N THR A 179 -2.97 20.74 -3.72
CA THR A 179 -2.70 21.30 -2.38
C THR A 179 -3.69 20.76 -1.35
N ILE A 180 -4.96 20.61 -1.76
CA ILE A 180 -6.06 20.07 -0.94
C ILE A 180 -6.29 18.57 -1.09
N LEU A 181 -5.30 17.78 -1.54
CA LEU A 181 -5.47 16.35 -1.88
C LEU A 181 -6.11 15.54 -0.76
N SER A 182 -5.65 15.68 0.49
CA SER A 182 -6.24 14.99 1.65
C SER A 182 -7.74 15.28 1.77
N ARG A 183 -8.18 16.52 1.51
CA ARG A 183 -9.60 16.89 1.57
C ARG A 183 -10.40 16.28 0.42
N ILE A 184 -9.84 16.24 -0.79
CA ILE A 184 -10.48 15.56 -1.94
C ILE A 184 -10.71 14.08 -1.61
N TYR A 185 -9.70 13.39 -1.09
CA TYR A 185 -9.80 11.98 -0.70
C TYR A 185 -10.74 11.74 0.47
N TYR A 186 -10.77 12.64 1.46
CA TYR A 186 -11.79 12.61 2.50
C TYR A 186 -13.21 12.66 1.92
N GLU A 187 -13.46 13.56 0.96
CA GLU A 187 -14.79 13.69 0.34
C GLU A 187 -15.20 12.47 -0.48
N ILE A 188 -14.26 11.87 -1.22
CA ILE A 188 -14.49 10.62 -1.95
C ILE A 188 -14.82 9.48 -0.97
N ALA A 189 -13.97 9.28 0.04
CA ALA A 189 -14.19 8.23 1.04
C ALA A 189 -15.47 8.45 1.86
N ARG A 190 -15.83 9.71 2.15
CA ARG A 190 -17.09 10.05 2.83
C ARG A 190 -18.31 9.64 2.01
N LYS A 191 -18.25 9.70 0.68
CA LYS A 191 -19.32 9.16 -0.19
C LYS A 191 -19.41 7.64 -0.06
N PHE A 192 -18.28 6.94 -0.14
CA PHE A 192 -18.25 5.47 -0.01
C PHE A 192 -18.72 4.98 1.37
N LYS A 193 -18.36 5.70 2.45
CA LYS A 193 -18.71 5.33 3.82
C LYS A 193 -20.23 5.18 4.06
N ARG A 194 -21.08 5.82 3.24
CA ARG A 194 -22.54 5.67 3.33
C ARG A 194 -23.00 4.22 3.07
N GLU A 195 -22.26 3.47 2.26
CA GLU A 195 -22.50 2.06 1.94
C GLU A 195 -21.51 1.12 2.64
N ILE A 196 -20.48 1.67 3.28
CA ILE A 196 -19.35 0.94 3.87
C ILE A 196 -19.05 1.46 5.29
N PRO A 197 -19.79 1.02 6.31
CA PRO A 197 -19.66 1.52 7.68
C PRO A 197 -18.25 1.43 8.28
N THR A 198 -17.46 0.40 7.96
CA THR A 198 -16.13 0.17 8.54
C THR A 198 -15.02 1.05 7.96
N LEU A 199 -15.31 1.85 6.92
CA LEU A 199 -14.32 2.72 6.29
C LEU A 199 -13.89 3.85 7.24
N ASP A 200 -12.62 3.92 7.62
CA ASP A 200 -12.07 4.94 8.50
C ASP A 200 -11.71 6.23 7.74
N LEU A 201 -12.44 7.31 8.05
CA LEU A 201 -12.17 8.64 7.49
C LEU A 201 -11.03 9.38 8.22
N SER A 202 -10.59 8.88 9.39
CA SER A 202 -9.51 9.49 10.16
C SER A 202 -8.15 9.41 9.44
N LEU A 203 -8.06 8.62 8.37
CA LEU A 203 -6.91 8.53 7.48
C LEU A 203 -6.57 9.87 6.81
N TYR A 204 -7.58 10.70 6.50
CA TYR A 204 -7.41 11.89 5.66
C TYR A 204 -7.10 13.15 6.46
N LYS A 205 -5.98 13.13 7.19
CA LYS A 205 -5.51 14.27 7.98
C LYS A 205 -4.72 15.27 7.15
N TRP A 206 -4.73 16.52 7.64
CA TRP A 206 -3.89 17.60 7.15
C TRP A 206 -2.43 17.47 7.60
N GLY A 207 -1.58 18.37 7.10
CA GLY A 207 -0.16 18.40 7.40
C GLY A 207 0.59 17.28 6.67
N TYR A 208 1.24 16.40 7.42
CA TYR A 208 1.98 15.26 6.89
C TYR A 208 1.09 14.13 6.39
N GLY A 209 -0.22 14.15 6.63
CA GLY A 209 -1.11 13.01 6.37
C GLY A 209 -1.07 11.97 7.49
N GLN A 210 -1.71 10.83 7.26
CA GLN A 210 -1.69 9.68 8.17
C GLN A 210 -0.68 8.64 7.69
N MET A 211 -0.10 7.93 8.64
CA MET A 211 0.82 6.84 8.41
C MET A 211 0.09 5.59 7.92
N TYR A 212 0.54 5.03 6.80
CA TYR A 212 0.08 3.77 6.25
C TYR A 212 1.17 2.73 6.37
N ARG A 213 0.81 1.55 6.86
CA ARG A 213 1.79 0.51 7.18
C ARG A 213 2.35 -0.14 5.92
N LEU A 214 3.65 -0.43 5.88
CA LEU A 214 4.29 -1.17 4.80
C LEU A 214 3.85 -2.65 4.80
N PRO A 215 3.62 -3.27 3.62
CA PRO A 215 3.33 -4.69 3.54
C PRO A 215 4.52 -5.57 3.94
N ASN A 216 4.23 -6.83 4.26
CA ASN A 216 5.19 -7.90 4.55
C ASN A 216 6.07 -7.71 5.78
N ILE A 217 5.83 -6.67 6.58
CA ILE A 217 6.48 -6.46 7.88
C ILE A 217 5.56 -6.98 9.00
N LYS A 218 6.14 -7.80 9.90
CA LYS A 218 5.44 -8.38 11.07
C LYS A 218 5.00 -7.30 12.05
N ARG A 219 3.79 -7.42 12.58
CA ARG A 219 3.23 -6.55 13.63
C ARG A 219 3.44 -7.14 15.02
N SER A 220 3.19 -6.32 16.04
CA SER A 220 3.09 -6.76 17.44
C SER A 220 2.04 -7.85 17.68
N THR A 221 1.03 -7.96 16.81
CA THR A 221 0.02 -9.03 16.82
C THR A 221 0.59 -10.40 16.44
N GLY A 222 1.82 -10.46 15.93
CA GLY A 222 2.42 -11.68 15.40
C GLY A 222 2.11 -11.94 13.92
N LEU A 223 1.18 -11.20 13.31
CA LEU A 223 0.79 -11.34 11.90
C LEU A 223 1.46 -10.27 11.01
N HIS A 224 1.54 -10.54 9.72
CA HIS A 224 2.06 -9.64 8.70
C HIS A 224 0.92 -8.89 8.00
N LYS A 225 1.19 -7.65 7.55
CA LYS A 225 0.32 -7.00 6.55
C LYS A 225 0.58 -7.67 5.20
N ILE A 226 -0.32 -8.52 4.72
CA ILE A 226 -0.09 -9.28 3.47
C ILE A 226 -0.91 -8.73 2.31
N PRO A 227 -0.36 -8.68 1.08
CA PRO A 227 -1.16 -8.46 -0.12
C PRO A 227 -2.11 -9.63 -0.40
N LEU A 228 -3.28 -9.32 -0.95
CA LEU A 228 -4.30 -10.27 -1.40
C LEU A 228 -4.68 -9.99 -2.85
N ARG A 229 -5.07 -11.02 -3.60
CA ARG A 229 -5.64 -10.88 -4.94
C ARG A 229 -7.12 -10.55 -4.85
N SER A 230 -7.66 -9.87 -5.86
CA SER A 230 -9.10 -9.63 -5.96
C SER A 230 -9.89 -10.95 -5.95
N SER A 231 -9.43 -11.97 -6.67
CA SER A 231 -10.06 -13.32 -6.67
C SER A 231 -10.11 -13.95 -5.27
N GLU A 232 -9.15 -13.64 -4.40
CA GLU A 232 -9.10 -14.18 -3.03
C GLU A 232 -10.08 -13.51 -2.10
N ILE A 233 -10.49 -12.28 -2.39
CA ILE A 233 -11.52 -11.60 -1.61
C ILE A 233 -12.89 -11.67 -2.29
N ALA A 234 -13.04 -12.37 -3.42
CA ALA A 234 -14.34 -12.59 -4.05
C ALA A 234 -15.33 -13.31 -3.10
N ALA A 235 -16.61 -13.35 -3.46
CA ALA A 235 -17.65 -13.95 -2.61
C ALA A 235 -17.39 -15.42 -2.28
N ASP A 236 -16.83 -16.17 -3.23
CA ASP A 236 -16.40 -17.57 -3.17
C ASP A 236 -14.90 -17.73 -2.86
N GLY A 237 -14.22 -16.64 -2.51
CA GLY A 237 -12.79 -16.61 -2.18
C GLY A 237 -12.48 -17.09 -0.75
N LEU A 238 -11.37 -16.57 -0.21
CA LEU A 238 -10.87 -16.90 1.11
C LEU A 238 -11.81 -16.42 2.23
N THR A 239 -11.88 -17.21 3.29
CA THR A 239 -12.51 -16.81 4.55
C THR A 239 -11.56 -15.95 5.39
N VAL A 240 -12.09 -15.32 6.45
CA VAL A 240 -11.25 -14.59 7.43
C VAL A 240 -10.18 -15.51 8.02
N ASN A 241 -10.51 -16.77 8.34
CA ASN A 241 -9.55 -17.71 8.92
C ASN A 241 -8.42 -18.04 7.95
N ASP A 242 -8.74 -18.27 6.67
CA ASP A 242 -7.71 -18.53 5.65
C ASP A 242 -6.75 -17.34 5.51
N ILE A 243 -7.29 -16.11 5.54
CA ILE A 243 -6.48 -14.89 5.47
C ILE A 243 -5.58 -14.75 6.71
N LEU A 244 -6.09 -15.07 7.90
CA LEU A 244 -5.30 -15.06 9.14
C LEU A 244 -4.17 -16.10 9.10
N GLU A 245 -4.43 -17.28 8.56
CA GLU A 245 -3.42 -18.32 8.36
C GLU A 245 -2.33 -17.87 7.38
N LEU A 246 -2.71 -17.29 6.23
CA LEU A 246 -1.75 -16.71 5.28
C LEU A 246 -0.90 -15.60 5.90
N ALA A 247 -1.46 -14.82 6.83
CA ALA A 247 -0.76 -13.69 7.45
C ALA A 247 0.30 -14.10 8.48
N LYS A 248 0.44 -15.39 8.80
CA LYS A 248 1.50 -15.91 9.68
C LYS A 248 2.90 -15.71 9.09
N SER A 249 3.02 -15.56 7.78
CA SER A 249 4.28 -15.28 7.07
C SER A 249 4.14 -14.09 6.10
N PRO A 250 5.26 -13.47 5.67
CA PRO A 250 5.27 -12.52 4.56
C PRO A 250 4.74 -13.16 3.27
N ARG A 251 4.11 -12.37 2.41
CA ARG A 251 3.50 -12.84 1.16
C ARG A 251 3.93 -12.01 -0.04
N LEU A 252 4.66 -12.62 -0.95
CA LEU A 252 5.36 -11.94 -2.06
C LEU A 252 4.67 -12.14 -3.41
N ILE A 253 3.36 -11.88 -3.47
CA ILE A 253 2.60 -11.97 -4.72
C ILE A 253 2.74 -10.70 -5.55
N ALA A 254 2.58 -10.80 -6.87
CA ALA A 254 2.53 -9.61 -7.71
C ALA A 254 1.32 -8.73 -7.38
N LEU A 255 1.54 -7.41 -7.28
CA LEU A 255 0.44 -6.45 -7.19
C LEU A 255 -0.14 -6.16 -8.57
N PRO A 256 -1.42 -5.76 -8.63
CA PRO A 256 -2.02 -5.22 -9.85
C PRO A 256 -1.15 -4.14 -10.51
N PRO A 257 -1.01 -4.11 -11.84
CA PRO A 257 -0.27 -3.03 -12.49
C PRO A 257 -0.96 -1.68 -12.24
N ILE A 258 -0.16 -0.62 -12.14
CA ILE A 258 -0.70 0.76 -12.13
C ILE A 258 -1.28 1.00 -13.54
N PRO A 259 -2.58 1.36 -13.67
CA PRO A 259 -3.17 1.65 -14.96
C PRO A 259 -2.41 2.76 -15.69
N LYS A 260 -2.28 2.64 -17.00
CA LYS A 260 -1.80 3.74 -17.83
C LYS A 260 -2.91 4.81 -17.85
N GLY A 261 -2.57 6.05 -17.56
CA GLY A 261 -3.51 7.16 -17.72
C GLY A 261 -4.02 7.15 -19.16
N GLY A 262 -5.34 7.20 -19.33
CA GLY A 262 -5.91 7.27 -20.66
C GLY A 262 -5.42 8.53 -21.35
N ASN A 263 -4.68 8.38 -22.44
CA ASN A 263 -4.75 9.37 -23.51
C ASN A 263 -6.20 9.32 -24.01
N SER A 264 -7.04 10.20 -23.48
CA SER A 264 -8.18 10.65 -24.25
C SER A 264 -7.62 11.68 -25.23
N ASP A 265 -7.07 11.18 -26.35
CA ASP A 265 -7.02 11.97 -27.56
C ASP A 265 -8.48 12.29 -27.92
N GLY A 266 -8.80 13.58 -27.84
CA GLY A 266 -10.08 14.19 -28.16
C GLY A 266 -9.87 15.68 -28.33
#